data_AF-A0AAU2M1A8-F1
#
_entry.id   AF-A0AAU2M1A8-F1
#
_cell.length_a   1.000
_cell.length_b   1.000
_cell.length_c   1.000
_cell.angle_alpha   90.00
_cell.angle_beta   90.00
_cell.angle_gamma   90.00
#
_symmetry.space_group_name_H-M   'P 1'
#
loop_
_entity.id
_entity.type
_entity.pdbx_description
1 polymer ?
#
loop_
_entity_poly.entity_id
_entity_poly.type
_entity_poly.pdbx_seq_one_letter_code
_entity_poly.pdbx_strand_id
1 'polypeptide(L)'
;MRPTSHDEPGIGPPWPAWTAKQAEAMGLLCAECRFDLRTPGAERRLAYNIPTQPDRRRLVCGDCCGNGLDELKRLVAAQAP
;
A
#
# COMPACT_ATOMS: atom_id res chain seq x y z
N MET A 1 5.02 14.13 44.64
CA MET A 1 4.86 13.00 43.71
C MET A 1 4.05 13.49 42.52
N ARG A 2 4.63 13.52 41.31
CA ARG A 2 3.90 13.89 40.08
C ARG A 2 3.37 12.58 39.44
N PRO A 3 2.10 12.49 39.03
CA PRO A 3 1.65 11.38 38.20
C PRO A 3 2.31 11.52 36.82
N THR A 4 2.99 10.46 36.37
CA THR A 4 3.52 10.36 35.01
C THR A 4 2.35 10.15 34.05
N SER A 5 2.06 11.18 33.26
CA SER A 5 1.18 11.10 32.09
C SER A 5 1.82 10.20 31.03
N HIS A 6 1.49 8.91 31.05
CA HIS A 6 1.71 8.00 29.92
C HIS A 6 0.53 7.04 29.85
N ASP A 7 -0.64 7.59 29.53
CA ASP A 7 -1.78 6.79 29.11
C ASP A 7 -2.53 7.56 28.03
N GLU A 8 -1.99 7.50 26.81
CA GLU A 8 -2.81 7.70 25.62
C GLU A 8 -2.36 6.68 24.57
N PRO A 9 -2.96 5.48 24.54
CA PRO A 9 -3.12 4.84 23.25
C PRO A 9 -3.96 5.80 22.41
N GLY A 10 -3.39 6.34 21.34
CA GLY A 10 -4.13 7.13 20.36
C GLY A 10 -5.19 6.25 19.70
N ILE A 11 -6.32 6.04 20.38
CA ILE A 11 -7.48 5.34 19.88
C ILE A 11 -8.27 6.37 19.08
N GLY A 12 -7.76 6.68 17.89
CA GLY A 12 -8.65 7.08 16.82
C GLY A 12 -9.69 5.97 16.64
N PRO A 13 -10.94 6.30 16.26
CA PRO A 13 -11.91 5.27 15.91
C PRO A 13 -11.26 4.30 14.91
N PRO A 14 -11.53 2.98 15.01
CA PRO A 14 -11.01 2.03 14.05
C PRO A 14 -11.39 2.55 12.66
N TRP A 15 -10.41 2.59 11.76
CA TRP A 15 -10.68 2.93 10.37
C TRP A 15 -11.88 2.11 9.91
N PRO A 16 -12.89 2.73 9.29
CA PRO A 16 -14.12 2.04 8.95
C PRO A 16 -13.78 0.78 8.14
N ALA A 17 -14.36 -0.35 8.55
CA ALA A 17 -14.20 -1.60 7.83
C ALA A 17 -14.91 -1.48 6.48
N TRP A 18 -14.21 -1.03 5.44
CA TRP A 18 -14.81 -0.96 4.13
C TRP A 18 -14.94 -2.36 3.55
N THR A 19 -16.09 -2.63 2.95
CA THR A 19 -16.33 -3.81 2.14
C THR A 19 -15.35 -3.90 0.97
N ALA A 20 -15.11 -5.10 0.45
CA ALA A 20 -14.30 -5.30 -0.75
C ALA A 20 -14.80 -4.46 -1.94
N LYS A 21 -16.12 -4.25 -2.05
CA LYS A 21 -16.74 -3.40 -3.08
C LYS A 21 -16.36 -1.92 -2.94
N GLN A 22 -16.31 -1.41 -1.71
CA GLN A 22 -15.86 -0.05 -1.44
C GLN A 22 -14.35 0.10 -1.67
N ALA A 23 -13.56 -0.91 -1.28
CA ALA A 23 -12.12 -0.93 -1.56
C ALA A 23 -11.85 -0.88 -3.08
N GLU A 24 -12.61 -1.65 -3.86
CA GLU A 24 -12.56 -1.62 -5.32
C GLU A 24 -12.92 -0.24 -5.90
N ALA A 25 -14.04 0.34 -5.46
CA ALA A 25 -14.47 1.66 -5.92
C ALA A 25 -13.43 2.76 -5.64
N MET A 26 -12.64 2.59 -4.58
CA MET A 26 -11.60 3.53 -4.16
C MET A 26 -10.21 3.15 -4.69
N GLY A 27 -10.09 2.10 -5.51
CA GLY A 27 -8.83 1.68 -6.12
C GLY A 27 -7.82 1.09 -5.14
N LEU A 28 -8.28 0.54 -4.01
CA LEU A 28 -7.44 -0.03 -2.95
C LEU A 28 -7.17 -1.53 -3.10
N LEU A 29 -7.62 -2.12 -4.20
CA LEU A 29 -7.26 -3.47 -4.59
C LEU A 29 -5.99 -3.47 -5.43
N CYS A 30 -5.21 -4.54 -5.34
CA CYS A 30 -4.12 -4.77 -6.28
C CYS A 30 -4.68 -4.81 -7.71
N ALA A 31 -4.12 -3.97 -8.59
CA ALA A 31 -4.55 -3.88 -9.98
C ALA A 31 -4.32 -5.16 -10.80
N GLU A 32 -3.49 -6.09 -10.32
CA GLU A 32 -3.17 -7.36 -11.00
C GLU A 32 -4.02 -8.52 -10.46
N CYS A 33 -3.98 -8.78 -9.14
CA CYS A 33 -4.64 -9.94 -8.53
C CYS A 33 -5.92 -9.62 -7.74
N ARG A 34 -6.33 -8.34 -7.71
CA ARG A 34 -7.49 -7.81 -6.95
C ARG A 34 -7.49 -8.05 -5.43
N PHE A 35 -6.34 -8.43 -4.86
CA PHE A 35 -6.20 -8.55 -3.41
C PHE A 35 -6.45 -7.21 -2.69
N ASP A 36 -7.19 -7.22 -1.58
CA ASP A 36 -7.38 -6.02 -0.75
C ASP A 36 -6.10 -5.70 0.01
N LEU A 37 -5.43 -4.63 -0.42
CA LEU A 37 -4.11 -4.21 0.08
C LEU A 37 -4.14 -3.67 1.52
N ARG A 38 -5.33 -3.51 2.11
CA ARG A 38 -5.51 -3.10 3.50
C ARG A 38 -5.59 -4.27 4.46
N THR A 39 -5.60 -5.50 3.95
CA THR A 39 -5.69 -6.72 4.76
C THR A 39 -4.59 -6.72 5.81
N PRO A 40 -4.92 -6.65 7.12
CA PRO A 40 -3.91 -6.65 8.18
C PRO A 40 -3.11 -7.96 8.19
N GLY A 41 -1.83 -7.91 8.56
CA GLY A 41 -0.98 -9.10 8.63
C GLY A 41 -0.62 -9.71 7.27
N ALA A 42 -0.72 -8.93 6.19
CA ALA A 42 -0.30 -9.33 4.85
C ALA A 42 1.08 -8.73 4.52
N GLU A 43 2.11 -9.02 5.32
CA GLU A 43 3.44 -8.36 5.22
C GLU A 43 4.13 -8.61 3.88
N ARG A 44 3.80 -9.73 3.21
CA ARG A 44 4.31 -10.06 1.87
C ARG A 44 3.58 -9.33 0.74
N ARG A 45 2.46 -8.68 1.04
CA ARG A 45 1.59 -8.01 0.06
C ARG A 45 1.47 -6.52 0.32
N LEU A 46 2.58 -5.89 0.69
CA LEU A 46 2.67 -4.43 0.80
C LEU A 46 2.18 -3.76 -0.48
N ALA A 47 1.52 -2.61 -0.31
CA ALA A 47 1.01 -1.81 -1.41
C ALA A 47 2.11 -0.96 -2.03
N TYR A 48 2.32 -1.10 -3.34
CA TYR A 48 3.25 -0.28 -4.12
C TYR A 48 2.49 0.57 -5.13
N ASN A 49 2.86 1.85 -5.23
CA ASN A 49 2.28 2.79 -6.19
C ASN A 49 3.11 2.83 -7.49
N ILE A 50 2.75 2.00 -8.46
CA ILE A 50 3.55 1.76 -9.67
C ILE A 50 3.13 2.70 -10.81
N PRO A 51 4.08 3.41 -11.46
CA PRO A 51 3.83 4.16 -12.69
C PRO A 51 3.28 3.27 -13.82
N THR A 52 2.19 3.71 -14.45
CA THR A 52 1.69 3.10 -15.71
C THR A 52 1.77 4.08 -16.87
N GLN A 53 1.61 5.37 -16.60
CA GLN A 53 1.75 6.48 -17.53
C GLN A 53 2.41 7.66 -16.78
N PRO A 54 2.88 8.72 -17.47
CA PRO A 54 3.53 9.85 -16.80
C PRO A 54 2.73 10.44 -15.64
N ASP A 55 1.41 10.56 -15.82
CA ASP A 55 0.42 11.13 -14.90
C ASP A 55 -0.41 10.08 -14.15
N ARG A 56 -0.27 8.79 -14.48
CA ARG A 56 -1.06 7.71 -13.88
C ARG A 56 -0.21 6.74 -13.08
N ARG A 57 -0.79 6.32 -11.97
CA ARG A 57 -0.24 5.31 -11.07
C ARG A 57 -1.33 4.29 -10.75
N ARG A 58 -0.92 3.08 -10.40
CA ARG A 58 -1.81 2.02 -9.92
C ARG A 58 -1.22 1.38 -8.66
N LEU A 59 -2.09 0.89 -7.79
CA LEU A 59 -1.67 0.11 -6.63
C LEU A 59 -1.47 -1.37 -7.01
N VAL A 60 -0.32 -1.93 -6.66
CA VAL A 60 0.03 -3.34 -6.90
C VAL A 60 0.61 -3.94 -5.61
N CYS A 61 0.31 -5.20 -5.30
CA CYS A 61 0.90 -5.86 -4.14
C CYS A 61 2.35 -6.28 -4.42
N GLY A 62 3.15 -6.40 -3.35
CA GLY A 62 4.55 -6.85 -3.42
C GLY A 62 4.76 -8.13 -4.22
N ASP A 63 3.93 -9.15 -3.98
CA ASP A 63 3.98 -10.41 -4.75
C ASP A 63 3.84 -10.20 -6.27
N CYS A 64 3.01 -9.24 -6.72
CA CYS A 64 2.76 -8.98 -8.14
C CYS A 64 3.78 -8.03 -8.80
N CYS A 65 4.46 -7.17 -8.02
CA CYS A 65 5.44 -6.22 -8.56
C CYS A 65 6.90 -6.53 -8.17
N GLY A 66 7.17 -7.73 -7.66
CA GLY A 66 8.50 -8.12 -7.20
C GLY A 66 9.00 -7.24 -6.04
N ASN A 67 8.11 -6.85 -5.13
CA ASN A 67 8.39 -5.92 -4.02
C ASN A 67 8.97 -4.57 -4.46
N GLY A 68 8.57 -4.09 -5.65
CA GLY A 68 9.05 -2.83 -6.22
C GLY A 68 10.46 -2.90 -6.82
N LEU A 69 11.13 -4.06 -6.76
CA LEU A 69 12.47 -4.23 -7.33
C LEU A 69 12.48 -4.07 -8.85
N ASP A 70 11.42 -4.48 -9.52
CA ASP A 70 11.35 -4.39 -10.99
C ASP A 70 11.26 -2.94 -11.46
N GLU A 71 10.48 -2.11 -10.76
CA GLU A 71 10.44 -0.67 -11.05
C GLU A 71 11.75 0.02 -10.68
N LEU A 72 12.38 -0.36 -9.56
CA LEU A 72 13.69 0.17 -9.21
C LEU A 72 14.74 -0.15 -10.28
N LYS A 73 14.77 -1.38 -10.80
CA LYS A 73 15.66 -1.78 -11.91
C LYS A 73 15.38 -0.97 -13.17
N ARG A 74 14.10 -0.74 -13.52
CA ARG A 74 13.70 0.07 -14.69
C ARG A 74 14.21 1.51 -14.56
N LEU A 75 14.05 2.11 -13.38
CA LEU A 75 14.52 3.47 -13.11
C LEU A 75 16.04 3.59 -13.17
N VAL A 76 16.76 2.60 -12.64
CA VAL A 76 18.23 2.56 -12.74
C VAL A 76 18.67 2.44 -14.20
N ALA A 77 18.04 1.55 -14.99
CA ALA A 77 18.37 1.39 -16.41
C ALA A 77 18.07 2.66 -17.24
N ALA A 78 17.02 3.39 -16.91
CA ALA A 78 16.68 4.65 -17.58
C ALA A 78 17.66 5.81 -17.28
N GLN A 79 18.50 5.66 -16.27
CA GLN A 79 19.54 6.64 -15.89
C GLN A 79 20.93 6.28 -16.45
N ALA A 80 21.05 5.16 -17.17
CA ALA A 80 22.31 4.79 -17.81
C ALA A 80 22.65 5.79 -18.94
N PRO A 81 23.90 6.28 -19.01
CA PRO A 81 24.34 7.24 -20.02
C PRO A 81 24.35 6.67 -21.44
#